data_AF-A0A1L9V9V4-F1
#
_entry.id   AF-A0A1L9V9V4-F1
#
_cell.length_a   1.000
_cell.length_b   1.000
_cell.length_c   1.000
_cell.angle_alpha   90.00
_cell.angle_beta   90.00
_cell.angle_gamma   90.00
#
_symmetry.space_group_name_H-M   'P 1'
#
loop_
_entity.id
_entity.type
_entity.pdbx_description
1 polymer ?
#
loop_
_entity_poly.entity_id
_entity_poly.type
_entity_poly.pdbx_seq_one_letter_code
_entity_poly.pdbx_strand_id
1 'polypeptide(L)'
;MAVSPSRPFHWPGGIPPEVKPDANGDIAPEEANETAKGWLLFVSETWVSREDANIPDHDTDYEVRQRRALVETWAKAEQAFRDSYQRRARPTNALDYPEAALRGTQQCFPNNAQFVCLAPLSPSHWSNQSKWIKLFILSCCLDGEMGHCLGVWGSRHEGIDSNPATFPDPSTFQITDLLPLLILEMANFSYMAMTERGTVHFMDRL
;
A
#
# COMPACT_ATOMS: atom_id res chain seq x y z
N MET A 1 4.62 -20.07 -9.44
CA MET A 1 5.13 -18.76 -9.00
C MET A 1 4.34 -17.72 -9.76
N ALA A 2 3.53 -16.90 -9.07
CA ALA A 2 2.85 -15.78 -9.71
C ALA A 2 3.88 -14.66 -9.97
N VAL A 3 3.78 -14.00 -11.12
CA VAL A 3 4.73 -12.98 -11.58
C VAL A 3 4.40 -11.65 -10.90
N SER A 4 5.40 -10.95 -10.39
CA SER A 4 5.23 -9.63 -9.78
C SER A 4 4.68 -8.60 -10.79
N PRO A 5 3.95 -7.57 -10.33
CA PRO A 5 3.53 -6.46 -11.17
C PRO A 5 4.74 -5.79 -11.85
N SER A 6 4.51 -5.14 -12.99
CA SER A 6 5.58 -4.47 -13.72
C SER A 6 6.04 -3.21 -12.98
N ARG A 7 7.32 -2.87 -13.07
CA ARG A 7 7.83 -1.58 -12.58
C ARG A 7 7.43 -0.48 -13.58
N PRO A 8 7.07 0.74 -13.12
CA PRO A 8 7.12 1.20 -11.73
C PRO A 8 5.90 0.79 -10.89
N PHE A 9 6.13 0.50 -9.61
CA PHE A 9 5.10 0.13 -8.64
C PHE A 9 4.27 1.31 -8.13
N HIS A 10 4.33 2.45 -8.81
CA HIS A 10 3.73 3.70 -8.35
C HIS A 10 2.54 4.11 -9.21
N TRP A 11 1.73 5.03 -8.71
CA TRP A 11 0.68 5.65 -9.52
C TRP A 11 1.31 6.39 -10.71
N PRO A 12 0.77 6.24 -11.93
CA PRO A 12 1.17 7.08 -13.05
C PRO A 12 0.93 8.55 -12.72
N GLY A 13 2.01 9.32 -12.57
CA GLY A 13 1.92 10.76 -12.24
C GLY A 13 1.77 11.10 -10.76
N GLY A 14 1.90 10.12 -9.85
CA GLY A 14 1.74 10.35 -8.41
C GLY A 14 0.35 9.99 -7.90
N ILE A 15 0.23 9.90 -6.56
CA ILE A 15 -1.06 9.67 -5.91
C ILE A 15 -1.96 10.89 -6.18
N PRO A 16 -3.20 10.71 -6.68
CA PRO A 16 -4.11 11.82 -6.94
C PRO A 16 -4.39 12.63 -5.67
N PRO A 17 -4.47 13.96 -5.76
CA PRO A 17 -4.61 14.83 -4.59
C PRO A 17 -5.91 14.63 -3.82
N GLU A 18 -6.95 14.04 -4.43
CA GLU A 18 -8.20 13.70 -3.76
C GLU A 18 -8.05 12.48 -2.85
N VAL A 19 -7.08 11.60 -3.12
CA VAL A 19 -6.81 10.40 -2.31
C VAL A 19 -5.92 10.80 -1.14
N LYS A 20 -6.55 11.08 0.00
CA LYS A 20 -5.86 11.55 1.21
C LYS A 20 -5.97 10.55 2.34
N PRO A 21 -4.89 10.33 3.13
CA PRO A 21 -5.00 9.68 4.43
C PRO A 21 -6.05 10.36 5.30
N ASP A 22 -6.78 9.58 6.08
CA ASP A 22 -7.66 10.12 7.10
C ASP A 22 -6.85 10.82 8.19
N ALA A 23 -7.38 11.93 8.69
CA ALA A 23 -6.73 12.70 9.76
C ALA A 23 -6.87 11.99 11.13
N ASN A 24 -7.92 11.19 11.29
CA ASN A 24 -8.08 10.32 12.42
C ASN A 24 -7.25 9.06 12.13
N GLY A 25 -6.12 8.96 12.84
CA GLY A 25 -5.17 7.84 12.76
C GLY A 25 -5.78 6.56 13.32
N ASP A 26 -5.13 5.92 14.29
CA ASP A 26 -5.61 4.67 14.87
C ASP A 26 -7.03 4.81 15.46
N ILE A 27 -8.03 4.21 14.80
CA ILE A 27 -9.40 4.08 15.33
C ILE A 27 -9.65 2.65 15.81
N ALA A 28 -10.69 2.48 16.62
CA ALA A 28 -11.09 1.15 17.08
C ALA A 28 -11.54 0.28 15.88
N PRO A 29 -11.28 -1.04 15.89
CA PRO A 29 -11.71 -1.93 14.80
C PRO A 29 -13.21 -1.83 14.47
N GLU A 30 -14.06 -1.65 15.48
CA GLU A 30 -15.51 -1.48 15.29
C GLU A 30 -15.84 -0.19 14.54
N GLU A 31 -15.13 0.90 14.84
CA GLU A 31 -15.27 2.17 14.13
C GLU A 31 -14.76 2.07 12.69
N ALA A 32 -13.64 1.38 12.47
CA ALA A 32 -13.13 1.10 11.13
C ALA A 32 -14.14 0.28 10.31
N ASN A 33 -14.74 -0.76 10.91
CA ASN A 33 -15.76 -1.58 10.27
C ASN A 33 -17.00 -0.77 9.87
N GLU A 34 -17.47 0.12 10.75
CA GLU A 34 -18.62 0.97 10.47
C GLU A 34 -18.34 2.03 9.40
N THR A 35 -17.16 2.65 9.42
CA THR A 35 -16.77 3.68 8.44
C THR A 35 -16.46 3.08 7.07
N ALA A 36 -15.92 1.86 7.01
CA ALA A 36 -15.54 1.19 5.76
C ALA A 36 -16.66 0.39 5.08
N LYS A 37 -17.79 0.11 5.74
CA LYS A 37 -18.83 -0.81 5.20
C LYS A 37 -19.37 -0.39 3.82
N GLY A 38 -19.59 0.91 3.59
CA GLY A 38 -20.05 1.41 2.29
C GLY A 38 -19.00 1.24 1.20
N TRP A 39 -17.73 1.46 1.54
CA TRP A 39 -16.60 1.23 0.64
C TRP A 39 -16.48 -0.25 0.25
N LEU A 40 -16.58 -1.17 1.21
CA LEU A 40 -16.53 -2.61 0.93
C LEU A 40 -17.66 -3.09 0.04
N LEU A 41 -18.88 -2.57 0.24
CA LEU A 41 -20.00 -2.85 -0.65
C LEU A 41 -19.72 -2.32 -2.07
N PHE A 42 -19.18 -1.10 -2.20
CA PHE A 42 -18.82 -0.54 -3.50
C PHE A 42 -17.77 -1.38 -4.23
N VAL A 43 -16.70 -1.78 -3.55
CA VAL A 43 -15.69 -2.67 -4.13
C VAL A 43 -16.31 -4.00 -4.56
N SER A 44 -17.15 -4.60 -3.71
CA SER A 44 -17.78 -5.89 -4.00
C SER A 44 -18.73 -5.83 -5.21
N GLU A 45 -19.47 -4.74 -5.38
CA GLU A 45 -20.40 -4.55 -6.50
C GLU A 45 -19.69 -4.12 -7.80
N THR A 46 -18.52 -3.49 -7.71
CA THR A 46 -17.83 -2.87 -8.86
C THR A 46 -16.64 -3.70 -9.35
N TRP A 47 -16.07 -4.57 -8.51
CA TRP A 47 -14.93 -5.40 -8.88
C TRP A 47 -15.30 -6.41 -9.97
N VAL A 48 -14.51 -6.43 -11.03
CA VAL A 48 -14.58 -7.37 -12.14
C VAL A 48 -13.37 -8.30 -12.06
N SER A 49 -13.64 -9.59 -11.84
CA SER A 49 -12.59 -10.61 -11.81
C SER A 49 -11.84 -10.67 -13.15
N ARG A 50 -10.61 -11.19 -13.12
CA ARG A 50 -9.84 -11.40 -14.34
C ARG A 50 -10.57 -12.33 -15.29
N GLU A 51 -11.17 -13.36 -14.73
CA GLU A 51 -11.91 -14.41 -15.43
C GLU A 51 -13.10 -13.80 -16.17
N ASP A 52 -13.87 -12.95 -15.50
CA ASP A 52 -15.03 -12.28 -16.11
C ASP A 52 -14.62 -11.25 -17.16
N ALA A 53 -13.49 -10.55 -16.96
CA ALA A 53 -12.96 -9.58 -17.90
C ALA A 53 -12.13 -10.21 -19.05
N ASN A 54 -11.97 -11.53 -19.09
CA ASN A 54 -11.12 -12.25 -20.05
C ASN A 54 -9.69 -11.69 -20.15
N ILE A 55 -9.11 -11.30 -19.01
CA ILE A 55 -7.77 -10.72 -18.98
C ILE A 55 -6.73 -11.83 -19.06
N PRO A 56 -5.75 -11.74 -19.98
CA PRO A 56 -4.77 -12.80 -20.17
C PRO A 56 -3.76 -12.84 -19.02
N ASP A 57 -3.15 -14.01 -18.81
CA ASP A 57 -2.32 -14.24 -17.63
C ASP A 57 -1.06 -13.37 -17.52
N HIS A 58 -0.59 -12.84 -18.66
CA HIS A 58 0.60 -12.01 -18.73
C HIS A 58 0.38 -10.55 -18.33
N ASP A 59 -0.87 -10.08 -18.19
CA ASP A 59 -1.16 -8.74 -17.69
C ASP A 59 -1.04 -8.73 -16.16
N THR A 60 0.14 -8.43 -15.63
CA THR A 60 0.39 -8.50 -14.18
C THR A 60 -0.12 -7.28 -13.40
N ASP A 61 -0.63 -6.26 -14.11
CA ASP A 61 -0.99 -4.96 -13.53
C ASP A 61 -2.51 -4.73 -13.48
N TYR A 62 -3.32 -5.64 -14.02
CA TYR A 62 -4.77 -5.51 -14.07
C TYR A 62 -5.40 -5.25 -12.70
N GLU A 63 -5.06 -6.08 -11.72
CA GLU A 63 -5.60 -5.98 -10.36
C GLU A 63 -5.19 -4.65 -9.70
N VAL A 64 -3.95 -4.21 -9.89
CA VAL A 64 -3.44 -2.92 -9.36
C VAL A 64 -4.16 -1.74 -10.00
N ARG A 65 -4.33 -1.75 -11.34
CA ARG A 65 -5.07 -0.71 -12.07
C ARG A 65 -6.51 -0.60 -11.57
N GLN A 66 -7.16 -1.74 -11.36
CA GLN A 66 -8.54 -1.76 -10.87
C GLN A 66 -8.65 -1.23 -9.44
N ARG A 67 -7.76 -1.66 -8.53
CA ARG A 67 -7.73 -1.13 -7.15
C ARG A 67 -7.53 0.38 -7.12
N ARG A 68 -6.56 0.90 -7.87
CA ARG A 68 -6.32 2.37 -7.99
C ARG A 68 -7.54 3.10 -8.53
N ALA A 69 -8.17 2.58 -9.58
CA ALA A 69 -9.38 3.18 -10.15
C ALA A 69 -10.54 3.23 -9.14
N LEU A 70 -10.74 2.18 -8.34
CA LEU A 70 -11.76 2.16 -7.29
C LEU A 70 -11.47 3.18 -6.19
N VAL A 71 -10.22 3.24 -5.71
CA VAL A 71 -9.78 4.21 -4.69
C VAL A 71 -9.99 5.63 -5.19
N GLU A 72 -9.55 5.93 -6.41
CA GLU A 72 -9.71 7.24 -7.02
C GLU A 72 -11.19 7.61 -7.21
N THR A 73 -12.01 6.67 -7.68
CA THR A 73 -13.45 6.88 -7.87
C THR A 73 -14.13 7.22 -6.54
N TRP A 74 -13.84 6.46 -5.49
CA TRP A 74 -14.45 6.68 -4.18
C TRP A 74 -13.97 7.99 -3.53
N ALA A 75 -12.69 8.32 -3.65
CA ALA A 75 -12.12 9.59 -3.17
C ALA A 75 -12.75 10.81 -3.85
N LYS A 76 -12.96 10.74 -5.18
CA LYS A 76 -13.55 11.83 -5.98
C LYS A 76 -15.07 11.92 -5.88
N ALA A 77 -15.73 10.85 -5.43
CA ALA A 77 -17.18 10.80 -5.38
C ALA A 77 -17.77 11.81 -4.39
N GLU A 78 -18.94 12.33 -4.76
CA GLU A 78 -19.75 13.17 -3.88
C GLU A 78 -20.21 12.38 -2.65
N GLN A 79 -20.45 13.09 -1.53
CA GLN A 79 -20.90 12.46 -0.29
C GLN A 79 -22.20 11.67 -0.49
N ALA A 80 -23.15 12.18 -1.29
CA ALA A 80 -24.41 11.50 -1.57
C ALA A 80 -24.22 10.12 -2.24
N PHE A 81 -23.20 9.98 -3.09
CA PHE A 81 -22.83 8.70 -3.68
C PHE A 81 -22.35 7.73 -2.60
N ARG A 82 -21.40 8.15 -1.76
CA ARG A 82 -20.84 7.31 -0.67
C ARG A 82 -21.92 6.94 0.35
N ASP A 83 -22.78 7.88 0.71
CA ASP A 83 -23.92 7.67 1.61
C ASP A 83 -24.93 6.66 1.07
N SER A 84 -25.06 6.54 -0.26
CA SER A 84 -25.95 5.55 -0.87
C SER A 84 -25.47 4.12 -0.66
N TYR A 85 -24.15 3.88 -0.66
CA TYR A 85 -23.56 2.59 -0.32
C TYR A 85 -23.59 2.37 1.19
N GLN A 86 -23.22 3.38 1.98
CA GLN A 86 -23.21 3.30 3.45
C GLN A 86 -24.55 2.91 4.05
N ARG A 87 -25.67 3.41 3.51
CA ARG A 87 -27.02 3.06 3.98
C ARG A 87 -27.46 1.64 3.65
N ARG A 88 -26.94 1.05 2.57
CA ARG A 88 -27.28 -0.31 2.12
C ARG A 88 -26.36 -1.36 2.72
N ALA A 89 -25.13 -0.98 3.02
CA ALA A 89 -24.10 -1.88 3.52
C ALA A 89 -24.39 -2.34 4.95
N ARG A 90 -24.09 -3.61 5.21
CA ARG A 90 -24.03 -4.16 6.56
C ARG A 90 -22.60 -4.06 7.07
N PRO A 91 -22.37 -3.69 8.33
CA PRO A 91 -21.03 -3.70 8.91
C PRO A 91 -20.41 -5.09 8.79
N THR A 92 -19.18 -5.14 8.29
CA THR A 92 -18.31 -6.33 8.27
C THR A 92 -16.89 -5.88 8.62
N ASN A 93 -15.94 -6.79 8.67
CA ASN A 93 -14.54 -6.46 8.86
C ASN A 93 -14.07 -5.51 7.73
N ALA A 94 -13.44 -4.39 8.07
CA ALA A 94 -12.97 -3.36 7.12
C ALA A 94 -11.98 -3.87 6.06
N LEU A 95 -11.43 -5.07 6.22
CA LEU A 95 -10.55 -5.77 5.27
C LEU A 95 -11.19 -6.98 4.58
N ASP A 96 -12.51 -7.16 4.69
CA ASP A 96 -13.29 -8.26 4.10
C ASP A 96 -13.56 -8.02 2.60
N TYR A 97 -12.49 -7.84 1.83
CA TYR A 97 -12.55 -7.66 0.39
C TYR A 97 -12.81 -8.99 -0.33
N PRO A 98 -13.42 -8.96 -1.54
CA PRO A 98 -13.49 -10.13 -2.40
C PRO A 98 -12.08 -10.70 -2.66
N GLU A 99 -11.93 -12.03 -2.65
CA GLU A 99 -10.63 -12.70 -2.84
C GLU A 99 -9.94 -12.27 -4.13
N ALA A 100 -10.71 -12.05 -5.21
CA ALA A 100 -10.18 -11.57 -6.48
C ALA A 100 -9.53 -10.17 -6.37
N ALA A 101 -10.02 -9.30 -5.47
CA ALA A 101 -9.45 -7.98 -5.22
C ALA A 101 -8.15 -8.04 -4.38
N LEU A 102 -8.01 -9.07 -3.56
CA LEU A 102 -6.81 -9.35 -2.77
C LEU A 102 -5.70 -10.04 -3.59
N ARG A 103 -5.99 -10.46 -4.82
CA ARG A 103 -4.99 -11.09 -5.68
C ARG A 103 -3.82 -10.14 -5.93
N GLY A 104 -2.61 -10.64 -5.68
CA GLY A 104 -1.37 -9.88 -5.88
C GLY A 104 -1.04 -8.83 -4.81
N THR A 105 -1.85 -8.65 -3.75
CA THR A 105 -1.50 -7.72 -2.65
C THR A 105 -0.26 -8.18 -1.87
N GLN A 106 -0.05 -9.50 -1.79
CA GLN A 106 1.15 -10.11 -1.20
C GLN A 106 2.44 -9.86 -2.02
N GLN A 107 2.31 -9.33 -3.24
CA GLN A 107 3.41 -8.97 -4.13
C GLN A 107 3.63 -7.45 -4.18
N CYS A 108 3.00 -6.69 -3.27
CA CYS A 108 3.22 -5.26 -3.14
C CYS A 108 4.67 -4.94 -2.75
N PHE A 109 5.14 -3.78 -3.21
CA PHE A 109 6.51 -3.31 -3.00
C PHE A 109 6.53 -2.08 -2.09
N PRO A 110 7.53 -1.98 -1.20
CA PRO A 110 8.53 -2.98 -0.87
C PRO A 110 7.93 -4.18 -0.12
N ASN A 111 8.37 -5.39 -0.48
CA ASN A 111 7.79 -6.62 0.03
C ASN A 111 8.31 -6.90 1.45
N ASN A 112 7.43 -6.77 2.45
CA ASN A 112 7.74 -7.14 3.84
C ASN A 112 8.99 -6.47 4.44
N ALA A 113 9.32 -5.25 4.02
CA ALA A 113 10.45 -4.52 4.60
C ALA A 113 10.17 -4.20 6.08
N GLN A 114 11.02 -4.71 6.97
CA GLN A 114 10.93 -4.47 8.41
C GLN A 114 11.93 -3.40 8.85
N PHE A 115 13.00 -3.22 8.05
CA PHE A 115 13.96 -2.14 8.19
C PHE A 115 13.99 -1.31 6.91
N VAL A 116 13.53 -0.05 7.00
CA VAL A 116 13.46 0.85 5.87
C VAL A 116 14.43 2.01 6.04
N CYS A 117 15.26 2.25 5.03
CA CYS A 117 16.10 3.45 4.99
C CYS A 117 15.36 4.61 4.34
N LEU A 118 15.02 5.64 5.15
CA LEU A 118 14.37 6.85 4.64
C LEU A 118 15.30 7.74 3.80
N ALA A 119 16.61 7.63 4.02
CA ALA A 119 17.58 8.43 3.28
C ALA A 119 17.70 7.91 1.84
N PRO A 120 17.84 8.81 0.84
CA PRO A 120 17.99 8.38 -0.54
C PRO A 120 19.26 7.56 -0.71
N LEU A 121 19.13 6.40 -1.37
CA LEU A 121 20.21 5.43 -1.60
C LEU A 121 20.70 5.40 -3.06
N SER A 122 20.26 6.35 -3.89
CA SER A 122 20.67 6.44 -5.30
C SER A 122 22.19 6.65 -5.44
N PRO A 123 22.78 6.40 -6.62
CA PRO A 123 24.22 6.59 -6.84
C PRO A 123 24.72 8.01 -6.52
N SER A 124 23.87 9.03 -6.63
CA SER A 124 24.20 10.41 -6.24
C SER A 124 24.35 10.61 -4.72
N HIS A 125 23.85 9.65 -3.92
CA HIS A 125 23.88 9.65 -2.46
C HIS A 125 24.75 8.49 -1.93
N TRP A 126 25.91 8.26 -2.55
CA TRP A 126 26.83 7.15 -2.22
C TRP A 126 27.20 7.08 -0.73
N SER A 127 27.27 8.22 -0.04
CA SER A 127 27.55 8.23 1.41
C SER A 127 26.42 7.60 2.22
N ASN A 128 25.16 7.83 1.85
CA ASN A 128 24.00 7.22 2.51
C ASN A 128 23.97 5.72 2.22
N GLN A 129 24.16 5.34 0.96
CA GLN A 129 24.27 3.94 0.55
C GLN A 129 25.37 3.21 1.31
N SER A 130 26.55 3.81 1.46
CA SER A 130 27.66 3.23 2.22
C SER A 130 27.33 3.07 3.71
N LYS A 131 26.66 4.05 4.32
CA LYS A 131 26.22 3.97 5.73
C LYS A 131 25.17 2.89 5.91
N TRP A 132 24.22 2.78 4.98
CA TRP A 132 23.17 1.76 4.99
C TRP A 132 23.76 0.35 4.90
N ILE A 133 24.65 0.11 3.94
CA ILE A 133 25.35 -1.19 3.79
C ILE A 133 26.13 -1.52 5.07
N LYS A 134 26.84 -0.56 5.66
CA LYS A 134 27.55 -0.77 6.93
C LYS A 134 26.60 -1.13 8.07
N LEU A 135 25.46 -0.44 8.17
CA LEU A 135 24.45 -0.73 9.19
C LEU A 135 23.89 -2.14 9.03
N PHE A 136 23.59 -2.56 7.81
CA PHE A 136 23.15 -3.91 7.49
C PHE A 136 24.18 -4.95 7.95
N ILE A 137 25.45 -4.79 7.56
CA ILE A 137 26.53 -5.72 7.94
C ILE A 137 26.71 -5.79 9.46
N LEU A 138 26.68 -4.65 10.15
CA LEU A 138 26.80 -4.58 11.60
C LEU A 138 25.62 -5.22 12.34
N SER A 139 24.50 -5.36 11.64
CA SER A 139 23.28 -5.97 12.18
C SER A 139 23.19 -7.47 11.85
N CYS A 140 24.16 -8.04 11.13
CA CYS A 140 24.31 -9.49 10.97
C CYS A 140 24.99 -10.10 12.20
N CYS A 141 24.56 -11.31 12.58
CA CYS A 141 25.30 -12.12 13.55
C CYS A 141 26.63 -12.52 12.92
N LEU A 142 27.75 -12.13 13.56
CA LEU A 142 29.11 -12.45 13.11
C LEU A 142 29.77 -13.52 14.00
N ASP A 143 28.98 -14.24 14.78
CA ASP A 143 29.40 -15.29 15.71
C ASP A 143 29.55 -16.68 15.06
N GLY A 144 29.31 -16.76 13.75
CA GLY A 144 29.37 -18.00 12.98
C GLY A 144 28.00 -18.66 12.77
N GLU A 145 26.94 -18.16 13.41
CA GLU A 145 25.56 -18.48 13.04
C GLU A 145 25.09 -17.54 11.91
N MET A 146 24.44 -18.10 10.89
CA MET A 146 23.92 -17.31 9.78
C MET A 146 22.64 -16.58 10.22
N GLY A 147 22.66 -15.25 10.30
CA GLY A 147 21.43 -14.50 10.65
C GLY A 147 21.62 -13.00 10.88
N HIS A 148 20.53 -12.31 11.19
CA HIS A 148 20.52 -10.93 11.66
C HIS A 148 20.32 -10.90 13.19
N CYS A 149 20.88 -9.90 13.88
CA CYS A 149 20.75 -9.69 15.33
C CYS A 149 19.29 -9.54 15.82
N LEU A 150 18.34 -9.41 14.90
CA LEU A 150 16.90 -9.29 15.17
C LEU A 150 16.12 -10.51 14.66
N GLY A 151 16.84 -11.60 14.35
CA GLY A 151 16.29 -12.82 13.77
C GLY A 151 15.60 -12.56 12.43
N VAL A 152 14.44 -13.20 12.23
CA VAL A 152 13.61 -13.07 11.02
C VAL A 152 13.19 -11.61 10.76
N TRP A 153 13.04 -10.81 11.82
CA TRP A 153 12.61 -9.41 11.75
C TRP A 153 13.69 -8.47 11.20
N GLY A 154 14.94 -8.93 11.19
CA GLY A 154 16.08 -8.15 10.74
C GLY A 154 16.53 -8.48 9.32
N SER A 155 16.07 -9.58 8.74
CA SER A 155 16.59 -10.04 7.45
C SER A 155 16.05 -9.26 6.25
N ARG A 156 15.08 -8.36 6.46
CA ARG A 156 14.32 -7.67 5.40
C ARG A 156 14.58 -6.17 5.43
N HIS A 157 15.64 -5.77 4.72
CA HIS A 157 16.10 -4.38 4.59
C HIS A 157 15.75 -3.85 3.21
N GLU A 158 15.10 -2.69 3.15
CA GLU A 158 14.80 -2.02 1.89
C GLU A 158 15.14 -0.53 1.95
N GLY A 159 15.63 -0.02 0.83
CA GLY A 159 15.73 1.42 0.62
C GLY A 159 14.39 1.95 0.10
N ILE A 160 14.08 3.20 0.43
CA ILE A 160 12.95 3.87 -0.21
C ILE A 160 13.23 4.05 -1.70
N ASP A 161 12.31 3.55 -2.52
CA ASP A 161 12.15 3.87 -3.93
C ASP A 161 10.87 4.71 -4.05
N SER A 162 11.00 6.03 -3.94
CA SER A 162 9.87 6.96 -3.93
C SER A 162 9.44 7.30 -5.36
N ASN A 163 8.13 7.52 -5.56
CA ASN A 163 7.62 7.93 -6.85
C ASN A 163 8.22 9.29 -7.26
N PRO A 164 8.99 9.39 -8.36
CA PRO A 164 9.65 10.63 -8.76
C PRO A 164 8.66 11.73 -9.15
N ALA A 165 7.41 11.39 -9.46
CA ALA A 165 6.36 12.38 -9.70
C ALA A 165 5.87 13.04 -8.39
N THR A 166 5.82 12.28 -7.30
CA THR A 166 5.41 12.77 -5.97
C THR A 166 6.60 13.40 -5.22
N PHE A 167 7.78 12.79 -5.34
CA PHE A 167 9.03 13.21 -4.71
C PHE A 167 10.13 13.42 -5.76
N PRO A 168 10.11 14.55 -6.50
CA PRO A 168 11.17 14.89 -7.45
C PRO A 168 12.54 15.01 -6.78
N ASP A 169 12.56 15.41 -5.50
CA ASP A 169 13.73 15.37 -4.63
C ASP A 169 13.52 14.32 -3.52
N PRO A 170 14.15 13.13 -3.64
CA PRO A 170 14.05 12.08 -2.64
C PRO A 170 14.53 12.46 -1.23
N SER A 171 15.30 13.55 -1.09
CA SER A 171 15.78 14.02 0.23
C SER A 171 14.68 14.68 1.07
N THR A 172 13.55 15.05 0.45
CA THR A 172 12.42 15.66 1.17
C THR A 172 11.49 14.63 1.80
N PHE A 173 11.67 13.34 1.51
CA PHE A 173 10.83 12.25 2.01
C PHE A 173 10.85 12.20 3.54
N GLN A 174 9.67 12.23 4.16
CA GLN A 174 9.50 12.18 5.61
C GLN A 174 8.92 10.84 6.09
N ILE A 175 9.01 10.58 7.39
CA ILE A 175 8.42 9.37 7.98
C ILE A 175 6.90 9.27 7.74
N THR A 176 6.22 10.41 7.67
CA THR A 176 4.77 10.48 7.38
C THR A 176 4.41 10.03 5.96
N ASP A 177 5.38 10.04 5.05
CA ASP A 177 5.19 9.62 3.65
C ASP A 177 5.34 8.11 3.48
N LEU A 178 5.76 7.40 4.53
CA LEU A 178 6.02 5.96 4.47
C LEU A 178 4.75 5.15 4.25
N LEU A 179 3.66 5.41 4.99
CA LEU A 179 2.41 4.65 4.80
C LEU A 179 1.79 4.85 3.40
N PRO A 180 1.70 6.09 2.87
CA PRO A 180 1.32 6.31 1.48
C PRO A 180 2.20 5.54 0.48
N LEU A 181 3.53 5.52 0.69
CA LEU A 181 4.45 4.78 -0.16
C LEU A 181 4.21 3.26 -0.11
N LEU A 182 4.10 2.69 1.09
CA LEU A 182 4.06 1.24 1.29
C LEU A 182 2.69 0.63 0.92
N ILE A 183 1.61 1.38 1.17
CA ILE A 183 0.25 0.85 1.07
C ILE A 183 -0.49 1.51 -0.09
N LEU A 184 -0.47 2.83 -0.18
CA LEU A 184 -1.33 3.57 -1.11
C LEU A 184 -0.80 3.57 -2.54
N GLU A 185 0.52 3.57 -2.77
CA GLU A 185 1.10 3.57 -4.11
C GLU A 185 0.62 2.37 -4.95
N MET A 186 0.36 1.22 -4.32
CA MET A 186 -0.17 0.02 -4.96
C MET A 186 -1.65 -0.24 -4.69
N ALA A 187 -2.32 0.68 -3.97
CA ALA A 187 -3.67 0.50 -3.43
C ALA A 187 -3.81 -0.87 -2.76
N ASN A 188 -2.97 -1.16 -1.76
CA ASN A 188 -2.85 -2.48 -1.14
C ASN A 188 -4.01 -2.76 -0.18
N PHE A 189 -5.09 -3.34 -0.71
CA PHE A 189 -6.32 -3.66 0.05
C PHE A 189 -6.11 -4.62 1.23
N SER A 190 -4.94 -5.27 1.36
CA SER A 190 -4.65 -6.04 2.58
C SER A 190 -4.36 -5.17 3.80
N TYR A 191 -4.04 -3.89 3.61
CA TYR A 191 -3.63 -2.96 4.68
C TYR A 191 -4.32 -1.59 4.60
N MET A 192 -5.36 -1.46 3.79
CA MET A 192 -6.14 -0.22 3.74
C MET A 192 -7.62 -0.46 3.53
N ALA A 193 -8.41 0.49 4.00
CA ALA A 193 -9.81 0.69 3.68
C ALA A 193 -10.07 2.16 3.37
N MET A 194 -11.21 2.48 2.78
CA MET A 194 -11.66 3.86 2.65
C MET A 194 -12.86 4.13 3.54
N THR A 195 -12.90 5.32 4.12
CA THR A 195 -14.01 5.75 4.98
C THR A 195 -15.23 6.20 4.16
N GLU A 196 -16.36 6.44 4.83
CA GLU A 196 -17.52 7.09 4.24
C GLU A 196 -17.24 8.50 3.71
N ARG A 197 -16.11 9.13 4.12
CA ARG A 197 -15.69 10.48 3.73
C ARG A 197 -14.79 10.52 2.50
N GLY A 198 -14.40 9.36 1.96
CA GLY A 198 -13.51 9.28 0.80
C GLY A 198 -12.03 9.41 1.16
N THR A 199 -11.69 9.26 2.44
CA THR A 199 -10.30 9.25 2.93
C THR A 199 -9.80 7.82 3.13
N VAL A 200 -8.48 7.65 3.11
CA VAL A 200 -7.80 6.35 3.26
C VAL A 200 -7.49 6.10 4.73
N HIS A 201 -7.94 4.96 5.23
CA HIS A 201 -7.58 4.45 6.53
C HIS A 201 -6.58 3.30 6.38
N PHE A 202 -5.44 3.40 7.06
CA PHE A 202 -4.42 2.34 7.07
C PHE A 202 -4.76 1.34 8.17
N MET A 203 -4.98 0.10 7.77
CA MET A 203 -5.40 -0.99 8.64
C MET A 203 -4.19 -1.88 8.87
N ASP A 204 -3.93 -2.18 10.15
CA ASP A 204 -2.77 -2.92 10.66
C ASP A 204 -1.50 -2.08 10.82
N ARG A 205 -0.89 -2.19 12.00
CA ARG A 205 0.36 -1.48 12.35
C ARG A 205 1.52 -2.24 11.73
N LEU A 206 2.30 -1.57 10.87
CA LEU A 206 3.62 -2.05 10.44
C LEU A 206 4.56 -2.25 11.63
#